data_AF-A0A452IFQ9-F1
#
_entry.id   AF-A0A452IFQ9-F1
#
_cell.length_a   1.000
_cell.length_b   1.000
_cell.length_c   1.000
_cell.angle_alpha   90.00
_cell.angle_beta   90.00
_cell.angle_gamma   90.00
#
_symmetry.space_group_name_H-M   'P 1'
#
loop_
_entity.id
_entity.type
_entity.pdbx_description
1 polymer ?
#
loop_
_entity_poly.entity_id
_entity_poly.type
_entity_poly.pdbx_seq_one_letter_code
_entity_poly.pdbx_strand_id
1 'polypeptide(L)'
;MSSLVLKKMKRGLIEDLSVLVVGFPEEMKPNEIEESLYAAEILGRVKVHTSIYNRKVKGMVALCTHLKEADLDKVPKEVQVEGITWTILGAEQSPPSVPV
;
A
#
# COMPACT_ATOMS: atom_id res chain seq x y z
N MET A 1 -16.28 -3.15 2.66
CA MET A 1 -15.07 -3.70 3.30
C MET A 1 -15.36 -3.91 4.78
N SER A 2 -14.88 -4.97 5.43
CA SER A 2 -14.97 -5.01 6.89
C SER A 2 -13.86 -4.11 7.41
N SER A 3 -14.23 -2.89 7.84
CA SER A 3 -13.36 -1.82 8.36
C SER A 3 -12.35 -2.31 9.40
N LEU A 4 -12.61 -3.46 10.02
CA LEU A 4 -11.80 -4.09 11.05
C LEU A 4 -10.36 -4.47 10.62
N VAL A 5 -10.15 -4.92 9.37
CA VAL A 5 -8.81 -5.35 8.90
C VAL A 5 -7.91 -4.14 8.68
N LEU A 6 -8.43 -3.11 7.99
CA LEU A 6 -7.76 -1.83 7.79
C LEU A 6 -7.45 -1.16 9.14
N LYS A 7 -8.42 -1.19 10.08
CA LYS A 7 -8.29 -0.59 11.42
C LYS A 7 -7.29 -1.34 12.32
N LYS A 8 -7.02 -2.63 12.06
CA LYS A 8 -5.97 -3.38 12.77
C LYS A 8 -4.58 -3.04 12.22
N MET A 9 -4.46 -2.82 10.91
CA MET A 9 -3.20 -2.44 10.25
C MET A 9 -2.75 -1.01 10.58
N LYS A 10 -3.68 -0.07 10.76
CA LYS A 10 -3.36 1.34 11.08
C LYS A 10 -2.88 1.60 12.51
N ARG A 11 -3.00 0.63 13.45
CA ARG A 11 -2.65 0.85 14.87
C ARG A 11 -1.14 0.81 15.08
N GLY A 12 -0.49 1.97 14.99
CA GLY A 12 0.92 2.18 15.32
C GLY A 12 1.75 2.93 14.27
N LEU A 13 1.13 3.43 13.19
CA LEU A 13 1.83 4.11 12.11
C LEU A 13 1.69 5.64 12.22
N ILE A 14 2.74 6.35 11.82
CA ILE A 14 2.68 7.79 11.56
C ILE A 14 1.79 7.94 10.31
N GLU A 15 0.55 8.37 10.51
CA GLU A 15 -0.49 8.34 9.48
C GLU A 15 -0.05 9.08 8.20
N ASP A 16 0.75 10.13 8.32
CA ASP A 16 1.24 10.97 7.22
C ASP A 16 2.29 10.31 6.31
N LEU A 17 2.86 9.16 6.70
CA LEU A 17 3.90 8.45 5.92
C LEU A 17 3.44 7.07 5.46
N SER A 18 2.17 6.74 5.65
CA SER A 18 1.66 5.38 5.54
C SER A 18 0.88 5.16 4.24
N VAL A 19 1.23 4.13 3.48
CA VAL A 19 0.52 3.74 2.25
C VAL A 19 0.17 2.25 2.26
N LEU A 20 -0.94 1.90 1.62
CA LEU A 20 -1.31 0.52 1.33
C LEU A 20 -1.02 0.24 -0.13
N VAL A 21 -0.28 -0.83 -0.39
CA VAL A 21 0.00 -1.34 -1.73
C VAL A 21 -0.85 -2.58 -1.95
N VAL A 22 -1.60 -2.63 -3.04
CA VAL A 22 -2.64 -3.64 -3.29
C VAL A 22 -2.42 -4.28 -4.66
N GLY A 23 -2.61 -5.59 -4.76
CA GLY A 23 -2.69 -6.29 -6.05
C GLY A 23 -1.41 -6.96 -6.53
N PHE A 24 -0.41 -7.11 -5.66
CA PHE A 24 0.81 -7.85 -5.99
C PHE A 24 0.69 -9.37 -5.71
N PRO A 25 1.55 -10.20 -6.33
CA PRO A 25 1.54 -11.66 -6.16
C PRO A 25 1.81 -12.12 -4.72
N GLU A 26 1.28 -13.29 -4.32
CA GLU A 26 1.46 -13.87 -2.99
C GLU A 26 2.91 -14.32 -2.72
N GLU A 27 3.62 -14.74 -3.76
CA GLU A 27 5.00 -15.21 -3.68
C GLU A 27 6.03 -14.09 -3.43
N MET A 28 5.64 -12.83 -3.63
CA MET A 28 6.54 -11.70 -3.56
C MET A 28 6.92 -11.37 -2.11
N LYS A 29 8.23 -11.34 -1.84
CA LYS A 29 8.75 -11.04 -0.51
C LYS A 29 8.70 -9.54 -0.22
N PRO A 30 8.67 -9.15 1.07
CA PRO A 30 8.71 -7.74 1.47
C PRO A 30 9.82 -6.92 0.80
N ASN A 31 11.05 -7.47 0.70
CA ASN A 31 12.16 -6.77 0.06
C ASN A 31 11.95 -6.55 -1.44
N GLU A 32 11.34 -7.53 -2.14
CA GLU A 32 11.05 -7.41 -3.58
C GLU A 32 10.00 -6.33 -3.83
N ILE A 33 9.03 -6.18 -2.93
CA ILE A 33 8.04 -5.10 -2.94
C ILE A 33 8.74 -3.75 -2.71
N GLU A 34 9.61 -3.65 -1.71
CA GLU A 34 10.39 -2.43 -1.42
C GLU A 34 11.25 -2.02 -2.63
N GLU A 35 11.95 -2.97 -3.25
CA GLU A 35 12.79 -2.75 -4.43
C GLU A 35 11.95 -2.34 -5.65
N SER A 36 10.81 -2.98 -5.89
CA SER A 36 9.92 -2.64 -7.01
C SER A 36 9.35 -1.23 -6.90
N LEU A 37 8.93 -0.84 -5.69
CA LEU A 37 8.40 0.51 -5.44
C LEU A 37 9.49 1.59 -5.51
N TYR A 38 10.73 1.23 -5.14
CA TYR A 38 11.89 2.10 -5.30
C TYR A 38 12.28 2.25 -6.78
N ALA A 39 12.33 1.14 -7.53
CA ALA A 39 12.68 1.12 -8.95
C ALA A 39 11.65 1.85 -9.81
N ALA A 40 10.38 1.84 -9.40
CA ALA A 40 9.35 2.64 -10.04
C ALA A 40 9.50 4.15 -9.78
N GLU A 41 10.41 4.57 -8.87
CA GLU A 41 10.61 5.97 -8.44
C GLU A 41 9.36 6.62 -7.82
N ILE A 42 8.39 5.81 -7.39
CA ILE A 42 7.02 6.24 -7.09
C ILE A 42 6.81 6.61 -5.62
N LEU A 43 7.47 5.91 -4.71
CA LEU A 43 7.34 6.15 -3.25
C LEU A 43 8.67 6.53 -2.59
N GLY A 44 9.76 6.64 -3.36
CA GLY A 44 11.11 6.67 -2.79
C GLY A 44 11.38 5.38 -1.99
N ARG A 45 12.22 5.47 -0.94
CA ARG A 45 12.47 4.30 -0.09
C ARG A 45 11.32 4.09 0.89
N VAL A 46 10.68 2.94 0.80
CA VAL A 46 9.62 2.51 1.72
C VAL A 46 10.06 1.31 2.54
N LYS A 47 9.38 1.06 3.65
CA LYS A 47 9.49 -0.15 4.46
C LYS A 47 8.17 -0.89 4.49
N VAL A 48 8.16 -2.16 4.13
CA VAL A 48 7.00 -3.04 4.27
C VAL A 48 6.94 -3.54 5.72
N HIS A 49 5.85 -3.26 6.41
CA HIS A 49 5.64 -3.69 7.80
C HIS A 49 4.91 -5.03 7.90
N THR A 50 3.90 -5.21 7.05
CA THR A 50 3.09 -6.42 7.03
C THR A 50 2.44 -6.57 5.66
N SER A 51 2.16 -7.81 5.26
CA SER A 51 1.36 -8.13 4.09
C SER A 51 0.26 -9.14 4.45
N ILE A 52 -0.88 -9.06 3.77
CA ILE A 52 -2.01 -9.96 3.95
C ILE A 52 -2.66 -10.29 2.61
N TYR A 53 -3.06 -11.55 2.43
CA TYR A 53 -3.90 -11.93 1.30
C TYR A 53 -5.33 -11.41 1.48
N ASN A 54 -5.87 -10.73 0.47
CA ASN A 54 -7.22 -10.20 0.48
C ASN A 54 -8.06 -10.78 -0.67
N ARG A 55 -9.00 -11.66 -0.31
CA ARG A 55 -9.94 -12.32 -1.23
C ARG A 55 -10.75 -11.36 -2.10
N LYS A 56 -11.03 -10.13 -1.63
CA LYS A 56 -11.87 -9.17 -2.37
C LYS A 56 -11.15 -8.59 -3.58
N VAL A 57 -9.85 -8.37 -3.44
CA VAL A 57 -8.97 -7.89 -4.52
C VAL A 57 -8.21 -9.04 -5.18
N LYS A 58 -8.50 -10.29 -4.78
CA LYS A 58 -7.85 -11.54 -5.23
C LYS A 58 -6.32 -11.42 -5.31
N GLY A 59 -5.72 -10.76 -4.32
CA GLY A 59 -4.29 -10.46 -4.31
C GLY A 59 -3.81 -10.02 -2.94
N MET A 60 -2.52 -9.72 -2.84
CA MET A 60 -1.92 -9.28 -1.60
C MET A 60 -2.14 -7.79 -1.35
N VAL A 61 -2.12 -7.43 -0.08
CA VAL A 61 -2.12 -6.05 0.41
C VAL A 61 -0.96 -5.89 1.38
N ALA A 62 -0.07 -4.94 1.14
CA ALA A 62 1.03 -4.58 2.02
C ALA A 62 0.76 -3.23 2.66
N LEU A 63 1.14 -3.12 3.94
CA LEU A 63 1.27 -1.85 4.62
C LEU A 63 2.71 -1.41 4.55
N CYS A 64 2.93 -0.23 3.95
CA CYS A 64 4.24 0.35 3.76
C CYS A 64 4.32 1.71 4.46
N THR A 65 5.50 2.07 4.95
CA THR A 65 5.79 3.42 5.46
C THR A 65 6.93 4.02 4.67
N HIS A 66 6.81 5.29 4.28
CA HIS A 66 7.91 6.03 3.69
C HIS A 66 9.03 6.26 4.71
N LEU A 67 10.29 6.05 4.31
CA LEU A 67 11.45 6.31 5.16
C LEU A 67 11.85 7.79 5.21
N LYS A 68 11.25 8.62 4.36
CA LYS A 68 11.38 10.08 4.34
C LYS A 68 10.01 10.71 4.15
N GLU A 69 9.87 11.96 4.53
CA GLU A 69 8.67 12.74 4.24
C GLU A 69 8.38 12.70 2.74
N ALA A 70 7.19 12.22 2.38
CA ALA A 70 6.73 12.07 1.02
C ALA A 70 5.43 12.84 0.86
N ASP A 71 5.33 13.62 -0.21
CA ASP A 71 4.12 14.32 -0.58
C ASP A 71 3.12 13.29 -1.12
N LEU A 72 2.20 12.83 -0.26
CA LEU A 72 1.24 11.78 -0.58
C LEU A 72 0.30 12.16 -1.73
N ASP A 73 0.07 13.46 -1.98
CA ASP A 73 -0.71 13.92 -3.13
C ASP A 73 0.01 13.70 -4.46
N LYS A 74 1.35 13.62 -4.42
CA LYS A 74 2.17 13.30 -5.60
C LYS A 74 2.36 11.80 -5.82
N VAL A 75 1.95 10.97 -4.86
CA VAL A 75 2.02 9.52 -5.00
C VAL A 75 0.98 9.07 -6.02
N PRO A 76 1.39 8.41 -7.12
CA PRO A 76 0.44 7.88 -8.08
C PRO A 76 -0.41 6.79 -7.43
N LYS A 77 -1.69 6.76 -7.81
CA LYS A 77 -2.67 5.80 -7.29
C LYS A 77 -2.47 4.40 -7.86
N GLU A 78 -1.77 4.28 -8.99
CA GLU A 78 -1.51 3.03 -9.68
C GLU A 78 -0.07 3.01 -10.20
N VAL A 79 0.58 1.85 -10.11
CA VAL A 79 1.91 1.58 -10.65
C VAL A 79 1.87 0.29 -11.43
N GLN A 80 2.57 0.23 -12.57
CA GLN A 80 2.84 -1.03 -13.25
C GLN A 80 4.19 -1.58 -12.82
N VAL A 81 4.18 -2.77 -12.23
CA VAL A 81 5.38 -3.53 -11.88
C VAL A 81 5.29 -4.85 -12.63
N GLU A 82 6.27 -5.11 -13.50
CA GLU A 82 6.36 -6.37 -14.27
C GLU A 82 5.06 -6.74 -15.03
N GLY A 83 4.33 -5.73 -15.52
CA GLY A 83 3.06 -5.92 -16.23
C GLY A 83 1.84 -6.15 -15.32
N ILE A 84 2.01 -6.11 -13.99
CA ILE A 84 0.94 -6.16 -13.00
C ILE A 84 0.68 -4.76 -12.49
N THR A 85 -0.59 -4.34 -12.49
CA THR A 85 -1.00 -3.06 -11.92
C THR A 85 -1.16 -3.21 -10.41
N TRP A 86 -0.40 -2.46 -9.63
CA TRP A 86 -0.58 -2.33 -8.18
C TRP A 86 -1.26 -1.01 -7.87
N THR A 87 -2.19 -1.02 -6.92
CA THR A 87 -2.88 0.17 -6.44
C THR A 87 -2.22 0.67 -5.16
N ILE A 88 -1.94 1.96 -5.09
CA ILE A 88 -1.38 2.62 -3.91
C ILE A 88 -2.46 3.51 -3.29
N LEU A 89 -2.74 3.29 -2.00
CA LEU A 89 -3.73 4.05 -1.24
C LEU A 89 -3.03 4.77 -0.08
N GLY A 90 -3.03 6.09 -0.08
CA GLY A 90 -2.57 6.90 1.05
C GLY A 90 -3.48 6.75 2.27
N ALA A 91 -2.94 6.93 3.49
CA ALA A 91 -3.71 6.79 4.72
C ALA A 91 -4.89 7.78 4.85
N GLU A 92 -4.80 8.95 4.21
CA GLU A 92 -5.85 9.98 4.13
C GLU A 92 -7.00 9.61 3.18
N GLN A 93 -6.81 8.64 2.28
CA GLN A 93 -7.90 8.10 1.49
C GLN A 93 -8.74 7.19 2.38
N SER A 94 -9.60 7.81 3.18
CA SER A 94 -10.76 7.12 3.76
C SER A 94 -11.46 6.37 2.64
N PRO A 95 -11.89 5.11 2.86
CA PRO A 95 -12.73 4.43 1.89
C PRO A 95 -13.91 5.34 1.55
N PRO A 96 -14.36 5.41 0.28
CA PRO A 96 -15.55 6.17 -0.04
C PRO A 96 -16.66 5.69 0.91
N SER A 97 -17.14 6.62 1.73
CA SER A 97 -18.28 6.39 2.61
C SER A 97 -19.43 6.00 1.70
N VAL A 98 -19.72 4.70 1.62
CA VAL A 98 -20.91 4.22 0.93
C VAL A 98 -22.09 4.73 1.75
N PRO A 99 -22.96 5.59 1.19
CA PRO A 99 -24.15 6.02 1.92
C PRO A 99 -25.04 4.80 2.13
N VAL A 100 -25.48 4.60 3.38
CA VAL A 100 -26.60 3.72 3.73
C VAL A 100 -27.83 4.60 3.86
#